data_AF-A0A5U5IT90-F1
#
_entry.id   AF-A0A5U5IT90-F1
#
_cell.length_a   1.000
_cell.length_b   1.000
_cell.length_c   1.000
_cell.angle_alpha   90.00
_cell.angle_beta   90.00
_cell.angle_gamma   90.00
#
_symmetry.space_group_name_H-M   'P 1'
#
loop_
_entity.id
_entity.type
_entity.pdbx_description
1 polymer ?
#
loop_
_entity_poly.entity_id
_entity_poly.type
_entity_poly.pdbx_seq_one_letter_code
_entity_poly.pdbx_strand_id
1 'polypeptide(L)'
;MLQRRNIIQDPIGLDGGINPYSYVKNPLRFVDPFGLSSDCLWKPADIKNPKNWNGCEDFALWVQEHMGGNIVRIKPDYGAPSLGKYRGTNPGWAYHEVVVKDGRVYDAFTGSDGLPLQEYKQLWQYPDAIDFGF
;
A
#
# COMPACT_ATOMS: atom_id res chain seq x y z
N MET A 1 -29.04 5.76 -47.17
CA MET A 1 -29.34 6.07 -45.75
C MET A 1 -28.32 5.31 -44.90
N LEU A 2 -27.27 5.98 -44.40
CA LEU A 2 -26.99 6.25 -42.96
C LEU A 2 -27.14 4.99 -42.07
N GLN A 3 -26.15 4.47 -41.32
CA GLN A 3 -24.99 5.06 -40.63
C GLN A 3 -23.83 4.06 -40.51
N ARG A 4 -22.58 4.56 -40.60
CA ARG A 4 -21.33 3.85 -40.29
C ARG A 4 -21.05 3.97 -38.79
N ARG A 5 -20.89 2.86 -38.07
CA ARG A 5 -20.14 2.83 -36.80
C ARG A 5 -18.69 2.51 -37.16
N ASN A 6 -17.84 3.53 -37.20
CA ASN A 6 -16.41 3.35 -37.33
C ASN A 6 -15.89 2.84 -35.99
N ILE A 7 -15.45 1.58 -35.96
CA ILE A 7 -14.68 1.00 -34.87
C ILE A 7 -13.25 1.53 -35.06
N ILE A 8 -12.98 2.71 -34.53
CA ILE A 8 -11.61 3.21 -34.43
C ILE A 8 -11.11 2.66 -33.10
N GLN A 9 -10.10 1.80 -33.15
CA GLN A 9 -9.34 1.45 -31.95
C GLN A 9 -8.46 2.65 -31.58
N ASP A 10 -8.52 3.08 -30.32
CA ASP A 10 -7.61 4.06 -29.74
C ASP A 10 -6.15 3.55 -29.85
N PRO A 11 -5.27 4.21 -30.61
CA PRO A 11 -3.88 3.79 -30.73
C PRO A 11 -3.09 4.44 -29.60
N ILE A 12 -3.12 3.83 -28.42
CA ILE A 12 -2.11 4.06 -27.39
C ILE A 12 -1.31 2.77 -27.28
N GLY A 13 -0.20 2.74 -28.01
CA GLY A 13 0.86 1.76 -27.80
C GLY A 13 1.45 1.99 -26.42
N LEU A 14 1.09 1.12 -25.48
CA LEU A 14 1.84 0.89 -24.26
C LEU A 14 2.47 -0.49 -24.41
N ASP A 15 3.79 -0.44 -24.54
CA ASP A 15 4.76 -1.52 -24.60
C ASP A 15 4.30 -2.75 -23.80
N GLY A 16 4.27 -3.91 -24.45
CA GLY A 16 3.72 -5.14 -23.90
C GLY A 16 4.46 -5.60 -22.65
N GLY A 17 3.72 -5.84 -21.57
CA GLY A 17 4.32 -6.43 -20.38
C GLY A 17 3.45 -6.53 -19.14
N ILE A 18 2.20 -7.01 -19.24
CA ILE A 18 1.54 -7.60 -18.06
C ILE A 18 0.99 -8.94 -18.49
N ASN A 19 1.53 -10.02 -17.91
CA ASN A 19 1.05 -11.37 -18.11
C ASN A 19 -0.44 -11.46 -17.75
N PRO A 20 -1.36 -11.74 -18.70
CA PRO A 20 -2.79 -11.86 -18.43
C PRO A 20 -3.14 -13.10 -17.60
N TYR A 21 -2.18 -14.01 -17.35
CA TYR A 21 -2.31 -15.16 -16.45
C TYR A 21 -1.83 -14.90 -15.03
N SER A 22 -1.74 -13.64 -14.61
CA SER A 22 -1.64 -13.33 -13.18
C SER A 22 -2.97 -13.65 -12.53
N TYR A 23 -3.13 -14.90 -12.12
CA TYR A 23 -4.21 -15.36 -11.26
C TYR A 23 -4.32 -14.37 -10.10
N VAL A 24 -5.41 -13.62 -10.04
CA VAL A 24 -5.76 -12.86 -8.84
C VAL A 24 -5.72 -13.87 -7.71
N LYS A 25 -4.72 -13.73 -6.83
CA LYS A 25 -4.66 -14.52 -5.61
C LYS A 25 -5.87 -14.11 -4.78
N ASN A 26 -6.92 -14.90 -4.91
CA ASN A 26 -8.13 -14.86 -4.10
C ASN A 26 -9.10 -13.69 -4.42
N PRO A 27 -9.96 -13.83 -5.46
CA PRO A 27 -10.94 -12.82 -5.86
C PRO A 27 -12.10 -12.60 -4.85
N LEU A 28 -12.04 -13.20 -3.65
CA LEU A 28 -13.05 -13.08 -2.59
C LEU A 28 -12.57 -12.29 -1.36
N ARG A 29 -11.32 -11.79 -1.33
CA ARG A 29 -10.79 -11.03 -0.17
C ARG A 29 -10.92 -9.51 -0.28
N PHE A 30 -11.26 -9.00 -1.46
CA PHE A 30 -11.51 -7.58 -1.68
C PHE A 30 -12.99 -7.39 -2.03
N VAL A 31 -13.86 -7.70 -1.07
CA VAL A 31 -15.10 -6.93 -0.97
C VAL A 31 -14.64 -5.50 -0.73
N ASP A 32 -15.10 -4.56 -1.54
CA ASP A 32 -14.98 -3.13 -1.32
C ASP A 32 -16.09 -2.71 -0.33
N PRO A 33 -15.82 -2.54 0.98
CA PRO A 33 -16.85 -2.12 1.92
C PRO A 33 -17.14 -0.61 1.89
N PHE A 34 -16.47 0.18 1.05
CA PHE A 34 -16.48 1.65 1.17
C PHE A 34 -17.04 2.45 0.00
N GLY A 35 -17.37 1.85 -1.15
CA GLY A 35 -18.13 2.54 -2.20
C GLY A 35 -17.50 3.87 -2.58
N LEU A 36 -16.31 3.81 -3.18
CA LEU A 36 -15.48 4.94 -3.58
C LEU A 36 -16.23 5.94 -4.49
N SER A 37 -16.72 7.00 -3.86
CA SER A 37 -16.64 8.35 -4.44
C SER A 37 -15.16 8.77 -4.45
N SER A 38 -14.79 9.63 -5.39
CA SER A 38 -13.45 10.03 -5.85
C SER A 38 -12.46 10.62 -4.82
N ASP A 39 -12.73 10.47 -3.52
CA ASP A 39 -11.88 11.00 -2.47
C ASP A 39 -11.06 9.85 -1.89
N CYS A 40 -9.72 9.96 -1.91
CA CYS A 40 -8.79 9.00 -1.32
C CYS A 40 -8.84 9.08 0.22
N LEU A 41 -10.03 8.88 0.79
CA LEU A 41 -10.34 9.00 2.21
C LEU A 41 -10.52 7.59 2.78
N TRP A 42 -9.48 7.07 3.44
CA TRP A 42 -9.58 5.84 4.22
C TRP A 42 -9.29 6.11 5.69
N LYS A 43 -9.96 5.34 6.53
CA LYS A 43 -9.74 5.37 7.98
C LYS A 43 -8.60 4.41 8.35
N PRO A 44 -7.77 4.76 9.36
CA PRO A 44 -6.77 3.86 9.89
C PRO A 44 -7.38 2.51 10.29
N ALA A 45 -6.81 1.42 9.78
CA ALA A 45 -7.11 0.07 10.22
C ALA A 45 -6.64 -0.14 11.67
N ASP A 46 -7.32 -1.04 12.40
CA ASP A 46 -6.89 -1.41 13.74
C ASP A 46 -5.74 -2.43 13.70
N ILE A 47 -4.58 -2.05 14.21
CA ILE A 47 -3.40 -2.93 14.31
C ILE A 47 -3.64 -4.12 15.24
N LYS A 48 -4.59 -4.03 16.20
CA LYS A 48 -4.90 -5.14 17.11
C LYS A 48 -5.67 -6.26 16.44
N ASN A 49 -6.25 -6.03 15.25
CA ASN A 49 -6.96 -7.04 14.49
C ASN A 49 -5.99 -7.76 13.52
N PRO A 50 -5.68 -9.05 13.75
CA PRO A 50 -4.71 -9.79 12.93
C PRO A 50 -5.09 -9.91 11.45
N LYS A 51 -6.37 -9.73 11.10
CA LYS A 51 -6.82 -9.73 9.71
C LYS A 51 -6.20 -8.59 8.88
N ASN A 52 -5.78 -7.51 9.55
CA ASN A 52 -5.18 -6.33 8.92
C ASN A 52 -3.67 -6.46 8.74
N TRP A 53 -3.04 -7.55 9.22
CA TRP A 53 -1.58 -7.68 9.19
C TRP A 53 -1.00 -8.05 7.82
N ASN A 54 -1.81 -8.22 6.78
CA ASN A 54 -1.32 -8.67 5.48
C ASN A 54 -1.93 -7.82 4.36
N GLY A 55 -1.29 -7.81 3.19
CA GLY A 55 -1.73 -7.03 2.03
C GLY A 55 -1.21 -5.59 2.04
N CYS A 56 -0.09 -5.33 2.72
CA CYS A 56 0.55 -4.02 2.70
C CYS A 56 1.06 -3.64 1.31
N GLU A 57 1.45 -4.62 0.51
CA GLU A 57 1.95 -4.47 -0.85
C GLU A 57 0.83 -4.01 -1.79
N ASP A 58 -0.31 -4.73 -1.78
CA ASP A 58 -1.49 -4.37 -2.56
C ASP A 58 -2.04 -2.99 -2.15
N PHE A 59 -2.01 -2.70 -0.84
CA PHE A 59 -2.45 -1.39 -0.34
C PHE A 59 -1.50 -0.26 -0.76
N ALA A 60 -0.19 -0.48 -0.72
CA ALA A 60 0.81 0.51 -1.14
C ALA A 60 0.71 0.81 -2.64
N LEU A 61 0.45 -0.21 -3.47
CA LEU A 61 0.15 -0.03 -4.89
C LEU A 61 -1.10 0.84 -5.09
N TRP A 62 -2.21 0.50 -4.43
CA TRP A 62 -3.43 1.30 -4.50
C TRP A 62 -3.21 2.76 -4.09
N VAL A 63 -2.48 3.00 -3.00
CA VAL A 63 -2.13 4.35 -2.54
C VAL A 63 -1.30 5.08 -3.59
N GLN A 64 -0.27 4.43 -4.14
CA GLN A 64 0.60 5.04 -5.14
C GLN A 64 -0.17 5.38 -6.42
N GLU A 65 -1.09 4.52 -6.88
CA GLU A 65 -1.91 4.77 -8.06
C GLU A 65 -2.83 5.99 -7.88
N HIS A 66 -3.39 6.20 -6.68
CA HIS A 66 -4.35 7.27 -6.42
C HIS A 66 -3.71 8.59 -5.97
N MET A 67 -2.57 8.53 -5.28
CA MET A 67 -1.93 9.69 -4.66
C MET A 67 -0.52 9.99 -5.19
N GLY A 68 0.09 9.07 -5.93
CA GLY A 68 1.51 9.12 -6.27
C GLY A 68 2.43 8.80 -5.09
N GLY A 69 3.71 9.15 -5.23
CA GLY A 69 4.74 8.88 -4.21
C GLY A 69 5.55 7.62 -4.49
N ASN A 70 6.44 7.30 -3.57
CA ASN A 70 7.36 6.17 -3.69
C ASN A 70 6.95 5.05 -2.75
N ILE A 71 6.74 3.85 -3.28
CA ILE A 71 6.61 2.65 -2.45
C ILE A 71 7.98 2.35 -1.85
N VAL A 72 8.02 2.22 -0.53
CA VAL A 72 9.22 1.87 0.23
C VAL A 72 8.93 0.64 1.07
N ARG A 73 9.84 -0.33 0.99
CA ARG A 73 9.81 -1.53 1.84
C ARG A 73 10.67 -1.28 3.07
N ILE A 74 10.04 -1.15 4.22
CA ILE A 74 10.73 -1.11 5.51
C ILE A 74 11.05 -2.53 5.96
N LYS A 75 12.25 -2.73 6.49
CA LYS A 75 12.76 -4.07 6.85
C LYS A 75 13.65 -3.99 8.08
N PRO A 76 13.83 -5.09 8.82
CA PRO A 76 14.79 -5.16 9.91
C PRO A 76 16.20 -4.91 9.38
N ASP A 77 17.00 -4.19 10.15
CA ASP A 77 18.44 -4.06 9.92
C ASP A 77 19.22 -4.97 10.90
N TYR A 78 20.53 -5.09 10.72
CA TYR A 78 21.45 -5.83 11.60
C TYR A 78 21.11 -7.32 11.78
N GLY A 79 20.40 -7.92 10.81
CA GLY A 79 20.02 -9.33 10.87
C GLY A 79 18.91 -9.67 11.87
N ALA A 80 18.15 -8.66 12.34
CA ALA A 80 16.97 -8.91 13.15
C ALA A 80 15.93 -9.76 12.38
N PRO A 81 15.24 -10.71 13.05
CA PRO A 81 14.31 -11.62 12.38
C PRO A 81 12.96 -10.98 12.01
N SER A 82 12.61 -9.83 12.60
CA SER A 82 11.34 -9.13 12.36
C SER A 82 11.42 -7.66 12.77
N LEU A 83 10.43 -6.88 12.33
CA LEU A 83 10.29 -5.44 12.61
C LEU A 83 9.89 -5.13 14.07
N GLY A 84 9.57 -6.15 14.87
CA GLY A 84 9.12 -5.98 16.26
C GLY A 84 7.70 -5.41 16.38
N LYS A 85 7.40 -4.75 17.51
CA LYS A 85 6.06 -4.18 17.72
C LYS A 85 5.88 -2.88 16.94
N TYR A 86 4.75 -2.77 16.26
CA TYR A 86 4.23 -1.54 15.68
C TYR A 86 3.01 -1.10 16.50
N ARG A 87 3.03 0.15 16.99
CA ARG A 87 1.97 0.70 17.87
C ARG A 87 1.63 -0.21 19.05
N GLY A 88 2.66 -0.85 19.62
CA GLY A 88 2.53 -1.76 20.78
C GLY A 88 2.08 -3.19 20.47
N THR A 89 1.69 -3.49 19.23
CA THR A 89 1.28 -4.83 18.79
C THR A 89 2.39 -5.47 17.97
N ASN A 90 2.68 -6.77 18.17
CA ASN A 90 3.67 -7.49 17.38
C ASN A 90 2.98 -8.31 16.27
N PRO A 91 2.98 -7.84 15.01
CA PRO A 91 2.43 -8.59 13.89
C PRO A 91 3.38 -9.67 13.36
N GLY A 92 4.65 -9.69 13.78
CA GLY A 92 5.64 -10.65 13.30
C GLY A 92 6.14 -10.41 11.88
N TRP A 93 6.02 -9.17 11.38
CA TRP A 93 6.42 -8.81 10.02
C TRP A 93 7.92 -8.90 9.78
N ALA A 94 8.31 -9.57 8.69
CA ALA A 94 9.67 -9.56 8.17
C ALA A 94 9.97 -8.31 7.33
N TYR A 95 8.94 -7.67 6.81
CA TYR A 95 8.98 -6.36 6.14
C TYR A 95 7.57 -5.77 6.15
N HIS A 96 7.44 -4.48 5.83
CA HIS A 96 6.16 -3.81 5.61
C HIS A 96 6.34 -2.81 4.46
N GLU A 97 5.35 -2.67 3.59
CA GLU A 97 5.40 -1.71 2.48
C GLU A 97 4.50 -0.51 2.75
N VAL A 98 5.04 0.66 2.49
CA VAL A 98 4.39 1.95 2.70
C VAL A 98 4.62 2.85 1.50
N VAL A 99 3.78 3.86 1.34
CA VAL A 99 4.05 4.94 0.38
C VAL A 99 4.61 6.15 1.11
N VAL A 100 5.70 6.70 0.58
CA VAL A 100 6.30 7.94 1.06
C VAL A 100 6.04 9.04 0.04
N LYS A 101 5.44 10.13 0.50
CA LYS A 101 5.15 11.31 -0.32
C LYS A 101 5.15 12.56 0.56
N ASP A 102 5.79 13.64 0.10
CA ASP A 102 5.78 14.95 0.75
C ASP A 102 6.13 14.93 2.26
N GLY A 103 7.12 14.12 2.65
CA GLY A 103 7.55 13.99 4.04
C GLY A 103 6.56 13.24 4.94
N ARG A 104 5.64 12.47 4.34
CA ARG A 104 4.65 11.66 5.03
C ARG A 104 4.69 10.21 4.57
N VAL A 105 4.35 9.31 5.50
CA VAL A 105 4.14 7.88 5.29
C VAL A 105 2.65 7.60 5.21
N TYR A 106 2.27 6.82 4.21
CA TYR A 106 0.91 6.38 3.96
C TYR A 106 0.86 4.85 3.95
N ASP A 107 0.07 4.29 4.85
CA ASP A 107 -0.25 2.87 4.90
C ASP A 107 -1.68 2.64 5.42
N ALA A 108 -2.07 1.38 5.55
CA ALA A 108 -3.41 1.02 6.04
C ALA A 108 -3.70 1.56 7.45
N PHE A 109 -2.68 1.90 8.25
CA PHE A 109 -2.74 2.29 9.66
C PHE A 109 -2.49 3.79 9.90
N THR A 110 -2.03 4.54 8.90
CA THR A 110 -1.88 6.00 9.01
C THR A 110 -3.17 6.76 8.69
N GLY A 111 -4.07 6.14 7.91
CA GLY A 111 -5.22 6.84 7.32
C GLY A 111 -4.80 7.77 6.18
N SER A 112 -5.79 8.39 5.54
CA SER A 112 -5.60 9.27 4.37
C SER A 112 -4.75 10.51 4.62
N ASP A 113 -4.66 10.98 5.86
CA ASP A 113 -3.82 12.13 6.21
C ASP A 113 -2.32 11.76 6.26
N GLY A 114 -1.99 10.47 6.27
CA GLY A 114 -0.64 9.98 6.47
C GLY A 114 -0.05 10.39 7.82
N LEU A 115 1.21 10.05 8.05
CA LEU A 115 1.97 10.51 9.21
C LEU A 115 3.30 11.12 8.81
N PRO A 116 3.76 12.21 9.46
CA PRO A 116 5.12 12.71 9.26
C PRO A 116 6.17 11.61 9.48
N LEU A 117 7.24 11.60 8.67
CA LEU A 117 8.26 10.54 8.71
C LEU A 117 8.78 10.26 10.13
N GLN A 118 9.08 11.33 10.88
CA GLN A 118 9.63 11.22 12.23
C GLN A 118 8.63 10.61 13.22
N GLU A 119 7.36 10.99 13.12
CA GLU A 119 6.29 10.41 13.95
C GLU A 119 6.07 8.93 13.60
N TYR A 120 6.12 8.59 12.31
CA TYR A 120 5.99 7.20 11.87
C TYR A 120 7.09 6.31 12.46
N LYS A 121 8.35 6.76 12.45
CA LYS A 121 9.49 6.02 13.02
C LYS A 121 9.27 5.73 14.52
N GLN A 122 8.70 6.68 15.27
CA GLN A 122 8.45 6.53 16.71
C GLN A 122 7.35 5.52 17.06
N LEU A 123 6.57 5.04 16.08
CA LEU A 123 5.55 4.02 16.31
C LEU A 123 6.12 2.61 16.48
N TRP A 124 7.38 2.40 16.10
CA TRP A 124 8.05 1.11 16.14
C TRP A 124 8.79 0.93 17.46
N GLN A 125 8.86 -0.31 17.94
CA GLN A 125 9.56 -0.64 19.18
C GLN A 125 11.07 -0.41 19.09
N TYR A 126 11.65 -0.65 17.91
CA TYR A 126 13.09 -0.61 17.68
C TYR A 126 13.41 0.23 16.44
N PRO A 127 13.14 1.55 16.45
CA PRO A 127 13.32 2.40 15.27
C PRO A 127 14.78 2.41 14.77
N ASP A 128 15.75 2.35 15.68
CA ASP A 128 17.18 2.35 15.32
C ASP A 128 17.67 1.03 14.71
N ALA A 129 16.83 -0.02 14.74
CA ALA A 129 17.12 -1.34 14.17
C ALA A 129 16.27 -1.65 12.94
N ILE A 130 15.62 -0.64 12.34
CA ILE A 130 14.80 -0.77 11.15
C ILE A 130 15.39 0.10 10.04
N ASP A 131 15.64 -0.50 8.89
CA ASP A 131 15.90 0.24 7.66
C ASP A 131 14.57 0.72 7.09
N PHE A 132 14.31 2.02 7.25
CA PHE A 132 13.10 2.66 6.74
C PHE A 132 13.19 3.00 5.25
N GLY A 133 14.38 3.04 4.65
CA GLY A 133 14.56 3.43 3.25
C GLY A 133 14.23 4.90 2.92
N PHE A 134 14.08 5.78 3.92
CA PHE A 134 13.88 7.23 3.80
C PHE A 134 14.33 8.02 5.03
#